data_AF-A0A016WQL2-F1
#
_entry.id   AF-A0A016WQL2-F1
#
_cell.length_a   1.000
_cell.length_b   1.000
_cell.length_c   1.000
_cell.angle_alpha   90.00
_cell.angle_beta   90.00
_cell.angle_gamma   90.00
#
_symmetry.space_group_name_H-M   'P 1'
#
loop_
_entity.id
_entity.type
_entity.pdbx_description
1 polymer ?
#
loop_
_entity_poly.entity_id
_entity_poly.type
_entity_poly.pdbx_seq_one_letter_code
_entity_poly.pdbx_strand_id
1 'polypeptide(L)'
;MNKLYLKAAERIGIVEETKLEPTFEEGIRKVEAYRLGVDSALDGLEAMMQPNRHVVETGAIVAPPGQNPHEVMSSACTKLKHFVNTSSQGRLDTVITAMNKLAETERSAQTKGRAAVRRIRRFVTVDNQQMKEDMEKMKEGLEIMDVARHELPKGIVDAEWYRKETSKNILIHVNSVHPAAMKRAVIRNMFKTAVEVCTGEAPNREE
;
A
#
# COMPACT_ATOMS: atom_id res chain seq x y z
N MET A 1 10.46 -8.16 31.78
CA MET A 1 11.64 -8.76 31.13
C MET A 1 12.18 -7.74 30.12
N ASN A 2 13.50 -7.55 29.94
CA ASN A 2 14.03 -6.41 29.15
C ASN A 2 13.90 -6.68 27.63
N LYS A 3 13.48 -5.69 26.81
CA LYS A 3 13.22 -5.83 25.35
C LYS A 3 14.39 -6.45 24.57
N LEU A 4 15.62 -6.17 25.03
CA LEU A 4 16.86 -6.72 24.47
C LEU A 4 17.01 -8.24 24.68
N TYR A 5 16.48 -8.76 25.79
CA TYR A 5 16.56 -10.18 26.16
C TYR A 5 15.60 -11.02 25.32
N LEU A 6 14.41 -10.49 25.02
CA LEU A 6 13.44 -11.11 24.10
C LEU A 6 14.01 -11.23 22.68
N LYS A 7 14.55 -10.14 22.12
CA LYS A 7 15.22 -10.16 20.80
C LYS A 7 16.40 -11.12 20.72
N ALA A 8 17.15 -11.28 21.81
CA ALA A 8 18.22 -12.27 21.89
C ALA A 8 17.66 -13.71 21.94
N ALA A 9 16.63 -13.97 22.75
CA ALA A 9 16.00 -15.29 22.88
C ALA A 9 15.25 -15.73 21.60
N GLU A 10 14.63 -14.79 20.89
CA GLU A 10 14.02 -14.97 19.55
C GLU A 10 15.06 -15.44 18.52
N ARG A 11 16.21 -14.75 18.44
CA ARG A 11 17.32 -15.12 17.53
C ARG A 11 17.92 -16.49 17.80
N ILE A 12 17.86 -16.96 19.04
CA ILE A 12 18.40 -18.26 19.48
C ILE A 12 17.33 -19.36 19.40
N GLY A 13 16.09 -19.02 19.01
CA GLY A 13 14.98 -19.98 18.82
C GLY A 13 14.31 -20.45 20.12
N ILE A 14 14.51 -19.72 21.22
CA ILE A 14 13.96 -20.05 22.55
C ILE A 14 12.52 -19.51 22.70
N VAL A 15 12.13 -18.57 21.84
CA VAL A 15 10.86 -17.83 21.88
C VAL A 15 10.19 -17.92 20.50
N GLU A 16 8.90 -18.32 20.46
CA GLU A 16 8.09 -18.32 19.23
C GLU A 16 7.68 -16.88 18.85
N GLU A 17 8.06 -16.48 17.65
CA GLU A 17 7.66 -15.20 17.02
C GLU A 17 6.26 -15.31 16.41
N THR A 18 5.44 -14.29 16.55
CA THR A 18 4.21 -14.20 15.75
C THR A 18 4.55 -13.87 14.32
N LYS A 19 4.47 -14.88 13.46
CA LYS A 19 4.64 -14.73 12.02
C LYS A 19 3.35 -14.28 11.35
N LEU A 20 3.50 -13.51 10.28
CA LEU A 20 2.40 -13.23 9.38
C LEU A 20 1.97 -14.52 8.67
N GLU A 21 0.70 -14.61 8.31
CA GLU A 21 0.22 -15.72 7.49
C GLU A 21 0.99 -15.72 6.15
N PRO A 22 1.48 -16.88 5.68
CA PRO A 22 2.26 -16.95 4.42
C PRO A 22 1.53 -16.37 3.20
N THR A 23 0.19 -16.48 3.17
CA THR A 23 -0.66 -15.92 2.12
C THR A 23 -0.64 -14.40 2.10
N PHE A 24 -0.56 -13.77 3.28
CA PHE A 24 -0.46 -12.33 3.45
C PHE A 24 0.91 -11.81 3.02
N GLU A 25 1.99 -12.51 3.38
CA GLU A 25 3.35 -12.18 2.92
C GLU A 25 3.50 -12.27 1.39
N GLU A 26 2.88 -13.28 0.78
CA GLU A 26 2.84 -13.42 -0.67
C GLU A 26 2.01 -12.30 -1.31
N GLY A 27 0.91 -11.89 -0.68
CA GLY A 27 0.12 -10.72 -1.08
C GLY A 27 0.95 -9.44 -1.11
N ILE A 28 1.73 -9.18 -0.04
CA ILE A 28 2.64 -8.03 0.04
C ILE A 28 3.66 -8.07 -1.11
N ARG A 29 4.29 -9.23 -1.34
CA ARG A 29 5.28 -9.39 -2.42
C ARG A 29 4.68 -9.08 -3.79
N LYS A 30 3.46 -9.55 -4.07
CA LYS A 30 2.76 -9.27 -5.33
C LYS A 30 2.47 -7.79 -5.51
N VAL A 31 2.06 -7.10 -4.45
CA VAL A 31 1.78 -5.66 -4.53
C VAL A 31 3.07 -4.86 -4.77
N GLU A 32 4.17 -5.24 -4.13
CA GLU A 32 5.46 -4.58 -4.36
C GLU A 32 5.99 -4.84 -5.79
N ALA A 33 5.85 -6.06 -6.30
CA ALA A 33 6.19 -6.37 -7.68
C ALA A 33 5.34 -5.58 -8.68
N TYR A 34 4.03 -5.46 -8.42
CA TYR A 34 3.13 -4.64 -9.22
C TYR A 34 3.56 -3.18 -9.22
N ARG A 35 3.91 -2.62 -8.06
CA ARG A 35 4.40 -1.24 -7.94
C ARG A 35 5.63 -1.01 -8.80
N LEU A 36 6.64 -1.88 -8.70
CA LEU A 36 7.87 -1.76 -9.48
C LEU A 36 7.58 -1.79 -11.00
N GLY A 37 6.64 -2.64 -11.42
CA GLY A 37 6.19 -2.68 -12.82
C GLY A 37 5.50 -1.37 -13.25
N VAL A 38 4.64 -0.81 -12.40
CA VAL A 38 3.96 0.46 -12.67
C VAL A 38 4.94 1.64 -12.70
N ASP A 39 5.92 1.66 -11.81
CA ASP A 39 6.97 2.69 -11.73
C ASP A 39 7.82 2.70 -13.02
N SER A 40 8.28 1.53 -13.46
CA SER A 40 9.01 1.40 -14.72
C SER A 40 8.18 1.79 -15.95
N ALA A 41 6.88 1.46 -15.96
CA ALA A 41 5.98 1.88 -17.04
C ALA A 41 5.75 3.40 -17.03
N LEU A 42 5.69 4.02 -15.85
CA LEU A 42 5.56 5.46 -15.69
C LEU A 42 6.77 6.18 -16.27
N ASP A 43 7.99 5.74 -15.96
CA ASP A 43 9.23 6.32 -16.52
C ASP A 43 9.22 6.31 -18.05
N GLY A 44 8.80 5.19 -18.65
CA GLY A 44 8.67 5.06 -20.10
C GLY A 44 7.63 6.02 -20.68
N LEU A 45 6.45 6.12 -20.06
CA LEU A 45 5.39 7.03 -20.48
C LEU A 45 5.82 8.49 -20.36
N GLU A 46 6.54 8.86 -19.30
CA GLU A 46 7.06 10.21 -19.10
C GLU A 46 8.09 10.57 -20.16
N ALA A 47 9.03 9.66 -20.45
CA ALA A 47 10.04 9.86 -21.49
C ALA A 47 9.44 9.98 -22.91
N MET A 48 8.39 9.21 -23.22
CA MET A 48 7.69 9.30 -24.51
C MET A 48 6.91 10.61 -24.66
N MET A 49 6.30 11.09 -23.58
CA MET A 49 5.48 12.30 -23.59
C MET A 49 6.32 13.58 -23.55
N GLN A 50 7.43 13.54 -22.82
CA GLN A 50 8.33 14.66 -22.63
C GLN A 50 9.78 14.18 -22.76
N PRO A 51 10.35 14.21 -23.98
CA PRO A 51 11.72 13.78 -24.22
C PRO A 51 12.75 14.62 -23.45
N ASN A 52 12.41 15.86 -23.08
CA ASN A 52 13.30 16.70 -22.29
C ASN A 52 13.23 16.32 -20.79
N ARG A 53 14.24 15.56 -20.36
CA ARG A 53 14.39 15.10 -18.98
C ARG A 53 14.34 16.23 -17.94
N HIS A 54 14.91 17.40 -18.23
CA HIS A 54 14.89 18.53 -17.30
C HIS A 54 13.48 19.07 -17.05
N VAL A 55 12.58 18.95 -18.03
CA VAL A 55 11.16 19.32 -17.84
C VAL A 55 10.47 18.27 -16.96
N VAL A 56 10.72 16.99 -17.20
CA VAL A 56 10.16 15.88 -16.40
C VAL A 56 10.59 15.96 -14.94
N GLU A 57 11.85 16.31 -14.68
CA GLU A 57 12.43 16.47 -13.34
C GLU A 57 11.73 17.56 -12.51
N THR A 58 11.18 18.60 -13.14
CA THR A 58 10.33 19.60 -12.46
C THR A 58 8.92 19.08 -12.13
N GLY A 59 8.60 17.87 -12.56
CA GLY A 59 7.27 17.28 -12.49
C GLY A 59 6.32 17.73 -13.60
N ALA A 60 6.79 18.53 -14.56
CA ALA A 60 6.01 18.95 -15.72
C ALA A 60 6.06 17.90 -16.84
N ILE A 61 4.93 17.75 -17.54
CA ILE A 61 4.83 16.88 -18.73
C ILE A 61 4.72 17.71 -20.01
N VAL A 62 4.17 18.91 -19.92
CA VAL A 62 4.00 19.80 -21.06
C VAL A 62 5.26 20.62 -21.25
N ALA A 63 5.77 20.69 -22.48
CA ALA A 63 6.92 21.51 -22.81
C ALA A 63 6.60 23.00 -22.53
N PRO A 64 7.52 23.76 -21.92
CA PRO A 64 7.34 25.19 -21.72
C PRO A 64 7.07 25.93 -23.04
N PRO A 65 6.41 27.11 -22.99
CA PRO A 65 6.18 27.92 -24.19
C PRO A 65 7.50 28.19 -24.94
N GLY A 66 7.55 27.87 -26.24
CA GLY A 66 8.72 28.11 -27.09
C GLY A 66 9.93 27.19 -26.85
N GLN A 67 9.83 26.23 -25.93
CA GLN A 67 10.90 25.26 -25.66
C GLN A 67 10.64 23.87 -26.29
N ASN A 68 9.53 23.70 -27.00
CA ASN A 68 9.28 22.46 -27.71
C ASN A 68 10.31 22.29 -28.86
N PRO A 69 10.96 21.13 -29.00
CA PRO A 69 12.01 20.93 -30.02
C PRO A 69 11.56 21.23 -31.45
N HIS A 70 10.31 20.88 -31.80
CA HIS A 70 9.76 21.13 -33.12
C HIS A 70 9.46 22.62 -33.35
N GLU A 71 9.00 23.34 -32.33
CA GLU A 71 8.83 24.81 -32.40
C GLU A 71 10.18 25.52 -32.59
N VAL A 72 11.21 25.08 -31.85
CA VAL A 72 12.57 25.61 -31.96
C VAL A 72 13.12 25.36 -33.36
N MET A 73 12.95 24.14 -33.90
CA MET A 73 13.38 23.81 -35.26
C MET A 73 12.64 24.66 -36.30
N SER A 74 11.32 24.80 -36.20
CA SER A 74 10.52 25.64 -37.08
C SER A 74 10.99 27.10 -37.08
N SER A 75 11.25 27.67 -35.89
CA SER A 75 11.79 29.01 -35.74
C SER A 75 13.18 29.15 -36.37
N ALA A 76 14.05 28.16 -36.17
CA ALA A 76 15.39 28.14 -36.75
C ALA A 76 15.35 28.07 -38.29
N CYS A 77 14.51 27.20 -38.86
CA CYS A 77 14.31 27.11 -40.32
C CYS A 77 13.74 28.41 -40.89
N THR A 78 12.83 29.08 -40.18
CA THR A 78 12.29 30.39 -40.58
C THR A 78 13.39 31.44 -40.65
N LYS A 79 14.27 31.50 -39.66
CA LYS A 79 15.43 32.40 -39.67
C LYS A 79 16.40 32.06 -40.81
N LEU A 80 16.69 30.77 -41.01
CA LEU A 80 17.57 30.30 -42.08
C LEU A 80 17.04 30.63 -43.48
N LYS A 81 15.72 30.66 -43.66
CA LYS A 81 15.06 30.98 -44.94
C LYS A 81 15.53 32.31 -45.53
N HIS A 82 15.83 33.31 -44.69
CA HIS A 82 16.31 34.62 -45.13
C HIS A 82 17.72 34.60 -45.73
N PHE A 83 18.51 33.56 -45.45
CA PHE A 83 19.91 33.45 -45.88
C PHE A 83 20.13 32.47 -47.04
N VAL A 84 19.08 31.78 -47.49
CA VAL A 84 19.17 30.81 -48.60
C VAL A 84 18.57 31.35 -49.89
N ASN A 85 19.04 30.81 -51.02
CA ASN A 85 18.54 31.14 -52.35
C ASN A 85 17.05 30.77 -52.53
N THR A 86 16.37 31.48 -53.42
CA THR A 86 14.93 31.34 -53.68
C THR A 86 14.54 29.90 -54.06
N SER A 87 15.41 29.17 -54.75
CA SER A 87 15.17 27.77 -55.13
C SER A 87 15.13 26.80 -53.93
N SER A 88 15.82 27.12 -52.82
CA SER A 88 15.84 26.30 -51.60
C SER A 88 14.81 26.74 -50.56
N GLN A 89 14.25 27.94 -50.67
CA GLN A 89 13.25 28.46 -49.74
C GLN A 89 11.98 27.58 -49.69
N GLY A 90 11.51 27.07 -50.83
CA GLY A 90 10.34 26.17 -50.87
C GLY A 90 10.55 24.85 -50.10
N ARG A 91 11.80 24.34 -50.06
CA ARG A 91 12.14 23.16 -49.25
C ARG A 91 12.06 23.48 -47.76
N LEU A 92 12.56 24.65 -47.35
CA LEU A 92 12.44 25.10 -45.96
C LEU A 92 10.98 25.32 -45.55
N ASP A 93 10.13 25.86 -46.43
CA ASP A 93 8.70 26.02 -46.14
C ASP A 93 8.01 24.69 -45.86
N THR A 94 8.40 23.64 -46.58
CA THR A 94 7.91 22.28 -46.34
C THR A 94 8.33 21.79 -44.95
N VAL A 95 9.60 22.01 -44.56
CA VAL A 95 10.13 21.63 -43.25
C VAL A 95 9.46 22.42 -42.12
N ILE A 96 9.33 23.74 -42.25
CA ILE A 96 8.66 24.62 -41.28
C ILE A 96 7.24 24.14 -41.04
N THR A 97 6.49 23.86 -42.11
CA THR A 97 5.12 23.37 -42.03
C THR A 97 5.04 22.02 -41.31
N ALA A 98 5.94 21.09 -41.64
CA ALA A 98 5.98 19.79 -40.98
C ALA A 98 6.30 19.91 -39.48
N MET A 99 7.28 20.74 -39.11
CA MET A 99 7.66 20.97 -37.72
C MET A 99 6.54 21.61 -36.92
N ASN A 100 5.81 22.59 -37.48
CA ASN A 100 4.65 23.17 -36.81
C ASN A 100 3.55 22.12 -36.53
N LYS A 101 3.26 21.24 -37.50
CA LYS A 101 2.28 20.16 -37.31
C LYS A 101 2.72 19.15 -36.25
N LEU A 102 4.02 18.81 -36.22
CA LEU A 102 4.57 17.93 -35.19
C LEU A 102 4.46 18.58 -33.80
N ALA A 103 4.81 19.86 -33.67
CA ALA A 103 4.68 20.62 -32.43
C ALA A 103 3.23 20.63 -31.90
N GLU A 104 2.26 20.91 -32.77
CA GLU A 104 0.83 20.89 -32.41
C GLU A 104 0.38 19.50 -31.93
N THR A 105 0.78 18.46 -32.65
CA THR A 105 0.45 17.07 -32.32
C THR A 105 1.06 16.66 -30.97
N GLU A 106 2.33 16.98 -30.75
CA GLU A 106 3.03 16.67 -29.51
C GLU A 106 2.43 17.45 -28.32
N ARG A 107 2.14 18.75 -28.47
CA ARG A 107 1.46 19.53 -27.42
C ARG A 107 0.09 18.96 -27.08
N SER A 108 -0.67 18.49 -28.08
CA SER A 108 -1.96 17.83 -27.88
C SER A 108 -1.79 16.54 -27.09
N ALA A 109 -0.82 15.70 -27.47
CA ALA A 109 -0.49 14.46 -26.76
C ALA A 109 -0.08 14.73 -25.31
N GLN A 110 0.85 15.66 -25.09
CA GLN A 110 1.30 16.11 -23.77
C GLN A 110 0.12 16.55 -22.89
N THR A 111 -0.77 17.37 -23.43
CA THR A 111 -1.92 17.89 -22.67
C THR A 111 -2.90 16.80 -22.28
N LYS A 112 -3.22 15.88 -23.21
CA LYS A 112 -4.16 14.78 -22.99
C LYS A 112 -3.60 13.73 -22.04
N GLY A 113 -2.34 13.33 -22.20
CA GLY A 113 -1.72 12.28 -21.40
C GLY A 113 -1.27 12.75 -20.00
N ARG A 114 -1.07 14.06 -19.79
CA ARG A 114 -0.66 14.62 -18.48
C ARG A 114 -1.53 14.15 -17.31
N ALA A 115 -2.85 14.09 -17.50
CA ALA A 115 -3.76 13.67 -16.44
C ALA A 115 -3.57 12.19 -16.07
N ALA A 116 -3.33 11.32 -17.05
CA ALA A 116 -3.06 9.91 -16.83
C ALA A 116 -1.71 9.70 -16.12
N VAL A 117 -0.65 10.33 -16.62
CA VAL A 117 0.70 10.29 -16.01
C VAL A 117 0.65 10.76 -14.55
N ARG A 118 -0.05 11.87 -14.27
CA ARG A 118 -0.19 12.38 -12.89
C ARG A 118 -0.93 11.43 -11.96
N ARG A 119 -1.95 10.72 -12.44
CA ARG A 119 -2.68 9.74 -11.64
C ARG A 119 -1.78 8.56 -11.29
N ILE A 120 -1.04 8.02 -12.26
CA ILE A 120 -0.09 6.92 -12.04
C ILE A 120 1.01 7.35 -11.06
N ARG A 121 1.58 8.55 -11.25
CA ARG A 121 2.60 9.09 -10.34
C ARG A 121 2.09 9.22 -8.91
N ARG A 122 0.85 9.66 -8.70
CA ARG A 122 0.24 9.74 -7.36
C ARG A 122 0.13 8.36 -6.71
N PHE A 123 -0.32 7.35 -7.46
CA PHE A 123 -0.41 5.98 -6.96
C PHE A 123 0.96 5.46 -6.49
N VAL A 124 2.00 5.64 -7.31
CA VAL A 124 3.36 5.17 -6.98
C VAL A 124 3.94 5.91 -5.76
N THR A 125 3.69 7.22 -5.64
CA THR A 125 4.33 8.06 -4.61
C THR A 125 3.57 8.16 -3.30
N VAL A 126 2.24 8.24 -3.34
CA VAL A 126 1.40 8.49 -2.15
C VAL A 126 0.84 7.19 -1.61
N ASP A 127 0.15 6.42 -2.45
CA ASP A 127 -0.58 5.23 -1.98
C ASP A 127 0.38 4.13 -1.53
N ASN A 128 1.58 4.06 -2.12
CA ASN A 128 2.61 3.14 -1.66
C ASN A 128 3.26 3.54 -0.33
N GLN A 129 3.43 4.84 -0.09
CA GLN A 129 4.01 5.32 1.16
C GLN A 129 3.11 4.96 2.34
N GLN A 130 1.79 5.13 2.17
CA GLN A 130 0.80 4.71 3.16
C GLN A 130 0.88 3.21 3.45
N MET A 131 1.00 2.37 2.42
CA MET A 131 1.10 0.92 2.59
C MET A 131 2.38 0.51 3.35
N LYS A 132 3.51 1.19 3.12
CA LYS A 132 4.75 0.95 3.87
C LYS A 132 4.60 1.34 5.34
N GLU A 133 3.98 2.48 5.62
CA GLU A 133 3.71 2.94 6.99
C GLU A 133 2.76 1.98 7.73
N ASP A 134 1.72 1.50 7.06
CA ASP A 134 0.78 0.54 7.65
C ASP A 134 1.44 -0.83 7.90
N MET A 135 2.35 -1.27 7.02
CA MET A 135 3.18 -2.45 7.24
C MET A 135 4.13 -2.28 8.43
N GLU A 136 4.70 -1.10 8.63
CA GLU A 136 5.59 -0.81 9.75
C GLU A 136 4.83 -0.84 11.07
N LYS A 137 3.66 -0.18 11.15
CA LYS A 137 2.76 -0.27 12.31
C LYS A 137 2.31 -1.70 12.60
N MET A 138 2.07 -2.50 11.56
CA MET A 138 1.71 -3.91 11.73
C MET A 138 2.85 -4.69 12.38
N LYS A 139 4.10 -4.49 11.94
CA LYS A 139 5.27 -5.12 12.56
C LYS A 139 5.48 -4.69 14.00
N GLU A 140 5.31 -3.40 14.31
CA GLU A 140 5.34 -2.91 15.69
C GLU A 140 4.26 -3.56 16.55
N GLY A 141 3.04 -3.73 16.01
CA GLY A 141 1.94 -4.43 16.67
C GLY A 141 2.26 -5.89 16.98
N LEU A 142 2.94 -6.59 16.06
CA LEU A 142 3.40 -7.96 16.27
C LEU A 142 4.44 -8.03 17.40
N GLU A 143 5.43 -7.13 17.41
CA GLU A 143 6.44 -7.07 18.49
C GLU A 143 5.77 -6.83 19.86
N ILE A 144 4.76 -5.95 19.94
CA ILE A 144 4.02 -5.69 21.17
C ILE A 144 3.23 -6.93 21.62
N MET A 145 2.62 -7.65 20.67
CA MET A 145 1.86 -8.86 20.98
C MET A 145 2.78 -9.99 21.49
N ASP A 146 3.98 -10.11 20.93
CA ASP A 146 4.97 -11.09 21.40
C ASP A 146 5.46 -10.75 22.80
N VAL A 147 5.74 -9.48 23.11
CA VAL A 147 6.04 -9.03 24.47
C VAL A 147 4.89 -9.36 25.43
N ALA A 148 3.65 -9.04 25.05
CA ALA A 148 2.47 -9.30 25.87
C ALA A 148 2.26 -10.80 26.11
N ARG A 149 2.46 -11.66 25.09
CA ARG A 149 2.39 -13.12 25.21
C ARG A 149 3.40 -13.66 26.23
N HIS A 150 4.58 -13.07 26.32
CA HIS A 150 5.65 -13.50 27.23
C HIS A 150 5.48 -12.97 28.66
N GLU A 151 4.80 -11.84 28.83
CA GLU A 151 4.46 -11.30 30.15
C GLU A 151 3.26 -12.01 30.78
N LEU A 152 2.48 -12.75 30.00
CA LEU A 152 1.49 -13.69 30.53
C LEU A 152 2.22 -14.87 31.21
N PRO A 153 1.88 -15.23 32.46
CA PRO A 153 2.46 -16.39 33.11
C PRO A 153 2.21 -17.64 32.26
N LYS A 154 3.22 -18.51 32.10
CA LYS A 154 3.14 -19.82 31.42
C LYS A 154 2.25 -20.84 32.15
N GLY A 155 1.09 -20.43 32.64
CA GLY A 155 -0.05 -21.32 32.80
C GLY A 155 -0.88 -21.18 31.54
N ILE A 156 -1.33 -22.29 30.96
CA ILE A 156 -2.48 -22.25 30.09
C ILE A 156 -3.58 -21.57 30.90
N VAL A 157 -3.87 -20.31 30.59
CA VAL A 157 -5.11 -19.68 31.04
C VAL A 157 -5.98 -19.71 29.81
N ASP A 158 -6.75 -20.79 29.67
CA ASP A 158 -7.95 -20.79 28.83
C ASP A 158 -8.89 -19.74 29.43
N ALA A 159 -8.69 -18.48 29.02
CA ALA A 159 -9.55 -17.38 29.36
C ALA A 159 -10.64 -17.31 28.31
N GLU A 160 -11.74 -18.03 28.54
CA GLU A 160 -12.98 -17.76 27.82
C GLU A 160 -13.83 -16.73 28.57
N TRP A 161 -14.20 -15.69 27.82
CA TRP A 161 -14.95 -14.55 28.30
C TRP A 161 -16.44 -14.88 28.39
N TYR A 162 -17.08 -14.55 29.52
CA TYR A 162 -18.55 -14.59 29.61
C TYR A 162 -19.19 -13.21 29.75
N ARG A 163 -20.28 -13.03 29.00
CA ARG A 163 -21.18 -11.88 29.10
C ARG A 163 -22.55 -12.34 29.62
N LYS A 164 -22.99 -11.77 30.75
CA LYS A 164 -24.39 -11.90 31.22
C LYS A 164 -25.31 -11.14 30.29
N GLU A 165 -26.46 -11.72 29.99
CA GLU A 165 -27.42 -11.11 29.06
C GLU A 165 -28.07 -9.80 29.57
N THR A 166 -28.04 -9.48 30.87
CA THR A 166 -28.64 -8.23 31.38
C THR A 166 -27.67 -7.04 31.50
N SER A 167 -26.38 -7.23 31.20
CA SER A 167 -25.33 -6.20 31.37
C SER A 167 -24.44 -6.05 30.14
N LYS A 168 -24.14 -4.80 29.76
CA LYS A 168 -23.17 -4.48 28.68
C LYS A 168 -21.69 -4.68 29.09
N ASN A 169 -21.41 -5.02 30.35
CA ASN A 169 -20.06 -5.16 30.91
C ASN A 169 -19.73 -6.62 31.30
N ILE A 170 -18.46 -7.01 31.15
CA ILE A 170 -17.89 -8.37 31.27
C ILE A 170 -17.89 -8.88 32.72
N LEU A 171 -18.09 -10.19 32.95
CA LEU A 171 -18.43 -10.71 34.28
C LEU A 171 -17.34 -11.34 35.16
N ILE A 172 -16.35 -12.11 34.67
CA ILE A 172 -15.48 -12.85 35.61
C ILE A 172 -14.03 -12.94 35.12
N HIS A 173 -13.12 -12.45 35.97
CA HIS A 173 -11.67 -12.63 35.85
C HIS A 173 -11.23 -13.92 36.58
N VAL A 174 -10.23 -14.64 36.07
CA VAL A 174 -9.79 -15.94 36.63
C VAL A 174 -9.37 -15.83 38.10
N ASN A 175 -8.76 -14.69 38.46
CA ASN A 175 -8.35 -14.33 39.83
C ASN A 175 -9.45 -13.62 40.66
N SER A 176 -10.71 -13.65 40.22
CA SER A 176 -11.81 -13.07 41.01
C SER A 176 -11.99 -13.81 42.34
N VAL A 177 -12.40 -13.11 43.39
CA VAL A 177 -12.50 -13.65 44.76
C VAL A 177 -13.66 -14.65 44.93
N HIS A 178 -14.44 -14.90 43.87
CA HIS A 178 -15.59 -15.78 43.94
C HIS A 178 -15.22 -17.24 44.23
N PRO A 179 -16.05 -17.96 45.00
CA PRO A 179 -15.81 -19.37 45.31
C PRO A 179 -15.65 -20.19 44.03
N ALA A 180 -14.69 -21.12 44.03
CA ALA A 180 -14.38 -21.95 42.86
C ALA A 180 -15.60 -22.76 42.37
N ALA A 181 -16.50 -23.15 43.29
CA ALA A 181 -17.75 -23.82 42.95
C ALA A 181 -18.67 -22.94 42.07
N MET A 182 -18.71 -21.64 42.32
CA MET A 182 -19.54 -20.69 41.58
C MET A 182 -18.96 -20.41 40.19
N LYS A 183 -17.63 -20.26 40.08
CA LYS A 183 -16.94 -20.14 38.77
C LYS A 183 -17.18 -21.38 37.90
N ARG A 184 -17.04 -22.56 38.51
CA ARG A 184 -17.30 -23.85 37.83
C ARG A 184 -18.75 -23.99 37.38
N ALA A 185 -19.72 -23.55 38.18
CA ALA A 185 -21.13 -23.59 37.81
C ALA A 185 -21.45 -22.66 36.63
N VAL A 186 -20.86 -21.47 36.59
CA VAL A 186 -21.02 -20.52 35.49
C VAL A 186 -20.43 -21.08 34.20
N ILE A 187 -19.18 -21.56 34.23
CA ILE A 187 -18.52 -22.17 33.06
C ILE A 187 -19.31 -23.39 32.57
N ARG A 188 -19.78 -24.25 33.48
CA ARG A 188 -20.59 -25.43 33.11
C ARG A 188 -21.89 -25.05 32.41
N ASN A 189 -22.57 -23.99 32.86
CA ASN A 189 -23.78 -23.51 32.21
C ASN A 189 -23.49 -22.88 30.85
N MET A 190 -22.37 -22.16 30.70
CA MET A 190 -21.95 -21.62 29.40
C MET A 190 -21.74 -22.69 28.35
N PHE A 191 -20.98 -23.73 28.69
CA PHE A 191 -20.71 -24.84 27.78
C PHE A 191 -22.00 -25.58 27.43
N LYS A 192 -22.89 -25.79 28.40
CA LYS A 192 -24.19 -26.42 28.16
C LYS A 192 -25.04 -25.63 27.17
N THR A 193 -25.11 -24.31 27.33
CA THR A 193 -25.86 -23.42 26.42
C THR A 193 -25.20 -23.32 25.04
N ALA A 194 -23.87 -23.31 24.94
CA ALA A 194 -23.17 -23.29 23.66
C ALA A 194 -23.43 -24.57 22.85
N VAL A 195 -23.43 -25.74 23.51
CA VAL A 195 -23.77 -27.02 22.88
C VAL A 195 -25.23 -27.02 22.39
N GLU A 196 -26.19 -26.61 23.23
CA GLU A 196 -27.61 -26.50 22.85
C GLU A 196 -27.84 -25.61 21.62
N VAL A 197 -27.11 -24.49 21.50
CA VAL A 197 -27.23 -23.54 20.38
C VAL A 197 -26.55 -24.03 19.11
N CYS A 198 -25.44 -24.76 19.23
CA CYS A 198 -24.64 -25.19 18.07
C CYS A 198 -25.09 -26.53 17.47
N THR A 199 -25.65 -27.47 18.25
CA THR A 199 -26.07 -28.79 17.75
C THR A 199 -27.58 -28.94 17.63
N GLY A 200 -28.38 -28.02 18.18
CA GLY A 200 -29.85 -28.05 18.12
C GLY A 200 -30.51 -29.21 18.89
N GLU A 201 -29.71 -30.10 19.47
CA GLU A 201 -30.18 -31.17 20.36
C GLU A 201 -30.11 -30.67 21.80
N ALA A 202 -31.28 -30.55 22.44
CA ALA A 202 -31.33 -30.33 23.87
C ALA A 202 -30.75 -31.56 24.59
N PRO A 203 -29.76 -31.41 25.49
CA PRO A 203 -29.31 -32.52 26.31
C PRO A 203 -30.46 -32.93 27.22
N ASN A 204 -30.86 -34.20 27.09
CA ASN A 204 -31.87 -34.83 27.95
C ASN A 204 -31.58 -34.46 29.41
N ARG A 205 -32.59 -33.88 30.06
CA ARG A 205 -32.59 -33.69 31.51
C ARG A 205 -32.77 -35.08 32.12
N GLU A 206 -31.68 -35.68 32.57
CA GLU A 206 -31.77 -36.71 33.60
C GLU A 206 -32.10 -36.00 34.92
N GLU A 207 -33.22 -36.40 35.51
CA GLU A 207 -33.73 -36.00 36.83
C GLU A 207 -32.81 -36.44 37.98
#